data_AF-A0AA45XPN8-F1
#
_entry.id   AF-A0AA45XPN8-F1
#
_cell.length_a   1.000
_cell.length_b   1.000
_cell.length_c   1.000
_cell.angle_alpha   90.00
_cell.angle_beta   90.00
_cell.angle_gamma   90.00
#
_symmetry.space_group_name_H-M   'P 1'
#
loop_
_entity.id
_entity.type
_entity.pdbx_description
1 polymer ?
#
loop_
_entity_poly.entity_id
_entity_poly.type
_entity_poly.pdbx_seq_one_letter_code
_entity_poly.pdbx_strand_id
1 'polypeptide(L)' 'MGKGMPIGLCGVCDDPLDLSDAGVCKTCGNGFCWNECGQWHRGEHTCSTCMDADEGDQDDDEDDSNG' A
#
# COMPACT_ATOMS: atom_id res chain seq x y z
N MET A 1 -0.99 33.63 4.51
CA MET A 1 -0.82 32.49 3.60
C MET A 1 -0.83 31.21 4.42
N GLY A 2 -1.85 30.36 4.22
CA GLY A 2 -2.04 29.13 4.98
C GLY A 2 -0.92 28.12 4.71
N LYS A 3 -0.37 27.54 5.78
CA LYS A 3 0.50 26.37 5.69
C LYS A 3 -0.35 25.14 5.99
N GLY A 4 -1.10 24.68 4.99
CA GLY A 4 -1.58 23.31 4.99
C GLY A 4 -0.34 22.43 4.93
N MET A 5 -0.01 21.76 6.03
CA MET A 5 1.13 20.85 6.06
C MET A 5 0.80 19.68 5.12
N PRO A 6 1.64 19.36 4.13
CA PRO A 6 1.35 18.26 3.23
C PRO A 6 1.29 16.98 4.07
N ILE A 7 0.28 16.14 3.82
CA ILE A 7 0.39 14.72 4.17
C ILE A 7 1.57 14.24 3.32
N GLY A 8 2.73 14.19 3.97
CA GLY A 8 4.02 14.30 3.31
C GLY A 8 4.36 12.99 2.62
N LEU A 9 4.35 13.02 1.30
CA LEU A 9 4.88 12.00 0.39
C LEU A 9 4.20 10.62 0.43
N CYS A 10 4.15 9.99 -0.72
CA CYS A 10 3.66 8.63 -0.90
C CYS A 10 4.67 7.66 -0.29
N GLY A 11 4.24 6.80 0.63
CA GLY A 11 5.11 5.78 1.23
C GLY A 11 5.55 4.65 0.28
N VAL A 12 5.24 4.76 -1.01
CA VAL A 12 5.59 3.78 -2.06
C VAL A 12 6.54 4.40 -3.08
N CYS A 13 6.20 5.54 -3.66
CA CYS A 13 7.00 6.20 -4.71
C CYS A 13 7.74 7.46 -4.23
N ASP A 14 7.57 7.86 -2.96
CA ASP A 14 8.12 9.08 -2.37
C ASP A 14 7.69 10.39 -3.08
N ASP A 15 6.70 10.34 -3.97
CA ASP A 15 6.17 11.52 -4.65
C ASP A 15 5.21 12.32 -3.76
N PRO A 16 5.03 13.63 -4.00
CA PRO A 16 4.12 14.47 -3.24
C PRO A 16 2.66 13.98 -3.35
N LEU A 17 2.06 13.65 -2.20
CA LEU A 17 0.64 13.30 -2.15
C LEU A 17 -0.26 14.53 -2.29
N ASP A 18 -1.21 14.43 -3.20
CA ASP A 18 -2.36 15.34 -3.24
C ASP A 18 -3.41 14.86 -2.23
N LEU A 19 -3.81 15.74 -1.31
CA LEU A 19 -4.84 15.45 -0.30
C LEU A 19 -6.21 15.06 -0.91
N SER A 20 -6.44 15.45 -2.17
CA SER A 20 -7.64 15.12 -2.94
C SER A 20 -7.71 13.62 -3.29
N ASP A 21 -6.56 13.02 -3.55
CA ASP A 21 -6.41 11.68 -4.12
C ASP A 21 -5.46 10.78 -3.28
N ALA A 22 -5.18 11.18 -2.04
CA ALA A 22 -4.36 10.41 -1.12
C ALA A 22 -5.19 9.33 -0.41
N GLY A 23 -4.77 8.08 -0.55
CA GLY A 23 -5.23 6.96 0.27
C GLY A 23 -4.38 6.80 1.53
N VAL A 24 -4.94 6.16 2.57
CA VAL A 24 -4.19 5.75 3.76
C VAL A 24 -4.25 4.24 3.85
N CYS A 25 -3.08 3.58 3.85
CA CYS A 25 -3.02 2.14 3.90
C CYS A 25 -3.43 1.65 5.29
N LYS A 26 -4.42 0.75 5.36
CA LYS A 26 -4.89 0.19 6.63
C LYS A 26 -3.92 -0.81 7.25
N THR A 27 -3.05 -1.39 6.43
CA THR A 27 -2.02 -2.33 6.87
C THR A 27 -0.83 -1.63 7.52
N CYS A 28 -0.22 -0.65 6.85
CA CYS A 28 0.99 0.01 7.34
C CYS A 28 0.76 1.42 7.93
N GLY A 29 -0.41 2.01 7.71
CA GLY A 29 -0.75 3.36 8.18
C GLY A 29 -0.15 4.51 7.36
N ASN A 30 0.60 4.23 6.30
CA ASN A 30 1.21 5.25 5.45
C ASN A 30 0.23 5.83 4.43
N GLY A 31 0.43 7.10 4.09
CA GLY A 31 -0.25 7.75 2.96
C GLY A 31 0.32 7.24 1.63
N PHE A 32 -0.53 7.04 0.62
CA PHE A 32 -0.12 6.60 -0.70
C PHE A 32 -1.02 7.18 -1.81
N CYS A 33 -0.52 7.23 -3.04
CA CYS A 33 -1.30 7.71 -4.19
C CYS A 33 -2.42 6.71 -4.52
N TRP A 34 -3.68 7.09 -4.32
CA TRP A 34 -4.81 6.16 -4.44
C TRP A 34 -4.96 5.54 -5.84
N ASN A 35 -4.62 6.27 -6.91
CA ASN A 35 -4.76 5.78 -8.28
C ASN A 35 -3.49 5.14 -8.85
N GLU A 36 -2.33 5.34 -8.22
CA GLU A 36 -1.03 4.90 -8.76
C GLU A 36 -0.32 3.87 -7.88
N CYS A 37 -0.41 4.02 -6.56
CA CYS A 37 0.40 3.27 -5.59
C CYS A 37 -0.43 2.43 -4.62
N GLY A 38 -1.72 2.29 -4.87
CA GLY A 38 -2.56 1.34 -4.15
C GLY A 38 -3.94 1.24 -4.74
N GLN A 39 -4.75 0.39 -4.12
CA GLN A 39 -6.07 0.05 -4.62
C GLN A 39 -6.94 -0.51 -3.50
N TRP A 40 -8.18 -0.83 -3.83
CA TRP A 40 -9.08 -1.53 -2.90
C TRP A 40 -8.60 -2.98 -2.78
N HIS A 41 -8.21 -3.36 -1.56
CA HIS A 41 -7.88 -4.74 -1.22
C HIS A 41 -8.71 -5.17 -0.02
N ARG A 42 -9.47 -6.27 -0.13
CA ARG A 42 -10.36 -6.80 0.92
C ARG A 42 -11.35 -5.77 1.51
N GLY A 43 -11.74 -4.77 0.71
CA GLY A 43 -12.65 -3.71 1.14
C GLY A 43 -12.00 -2.60 1.98
N GLU A 44 -10.66 -2.55 2.02
CA GLU A 44 -9.88 -1.48 2.64
C GLU A 44 -8.88 -0.88 1.64
N HIS A 45 -8.42 0.34 1.93
CA HIS A 45 -7.37 0.99 1.15
C HIS A 45 -6.01 0.38 1.49
N THR A 46 -5.32 -0.19 0.51
CA THR A 46 -4.03 -0.86 0.71
C THR A 46 -3.02 -0.39 -0.33
N CYS A 47 -1.82 -0.04 0.11
CA CYS A 47 -0.74 0.32 -0.81
C CYS A 47 -0.18 -0.93 -1.51
N SER A 48 0.39 -0.77 -2.70
CA SER A 48 0.96 -1.89 -3.48
C SER A 48 1.96 -2.70 -2.66
N THR A 49 2.85 -2.05 -1.90
CA THR A 49 3.83 -2.73 -1.04
C THR A 49 3.19 -3.71 -0.05
N CYS A 50 2.09 -3.34 0.59
CA CYS A 50 1.39 -4.22 1.52
C CYS A 50 0.49 -5.24 0.82
N MET A 51 0.04 -4.93 -0.40
CA MET A 51 -0.74 -5.85 -1.21
C MET A 51 0.14 -7.00 -1.73
N ASP A 52 1.29 -6.68 -2.33
CA ASP A 52 2.27 -7.66 -2.79
C ASP A 52 2.72 -8.60 -1.65
N ALA A 53 2.84 -8.05 -0.43
CA ALA A 53 3.17 -8.85 0.76
C ALA A 53 2.02 -9.77 1.25
N ASP A 54 0.75 -9.41 1.01
CA ASP A 54 -0.41 -10.26 1.36
C ASP A 54 -0.68 -11.33 0.28
N GLU A 55 -0.30 -11.07 -0.96
CA GLU A 55 -0.43 -12.03 -2.08
C GLU A 55 0.74 -13.03 -2.15
N GLY A 56 1.93 -12.64 -1.67
CA GLY A 56 3.14 -13.48 -1.68
C GLY A 56 3.19 -14.60 -0.63
N ASP A 57 2.15 -14.80 0.18
CA ASP A 57 2.10 -15.85 1.22
C ASP A 57 1.45 -17.16 0.72
N GLN A 58 1.48 -17.44 -0.59
CA GLN A 58 0.84 -18.62 -1.20
C GLN A 58 1.76 -19.55 -1.99
N ASP A 59 3.08 -19.37 -1.95
CA ASP A 59 4.02 -20.25 -2.66
C ASP A 59 5.14 -20.75 -1.72
N ASP A 60 4.80 -21.57 -0.73
CA ASP A 60 5.77 -22.45 -0.05
C ASP A 60 5.06 -23.74 0.44
N ASP A 61 4.43 -24.47 -0.49
CA ASP A 61 4.04 -25.87 -0.31
C ASP A 61 4.77 -26.73 -1.36
N GLU A 62 6.10 -26.67 -1.39
CA GLU A 62 6.94 -27.68 -2.02
C GLU A 62 7.78 -28.41 -0.95
N ASP A 63 7.19 -29.38 -0.27
CA ASP A 63 7.97 -30.51 0.29
C ASP A 63 7.28 -31.83 -0.04
N ASP A 64 7.61 -32.34 -1.22
CA ASP A 64 7.36 -33.70 -1.69
C ASP A 64 8.20 -34.69 -0.86
N SER A 65 7.83 -34.90 0.41
CA SER A 65 8.37 -35.96 1.26
C SER A 65 7.49 -37.21 1.17
N ASN A 66 7.72 -38.05 0.15
CA ASN A 66 7.29 -39.45 0.20
C ASN A 66 8.52 -40.36 0.14
N GLY A 67 8.79 -41.01 1.28
CA GLY A 67 9.89 -41.95 1.48
C GLY A 67 9.58 -43.39 1.10
#